data_AF-A0A968ZS47-F1
#
_entry.id   AF-A0A968ZS47-F1
#
_cell.length_a   1.000
_cell.length_b   1.000
_cell.length_c   1.000
_cell.angle_alpha   90.00
_cell.angle_beta   90.00
_cell.angle_gamma   90.00
#
_symmetry.space_group_name_H-M   'P 1'
#
loop_
_entity.id
_entity.type
_entity.pdbx_description
1 polymer ?
#
loop_
_entity_poly.entity_id
_entity_poly.type
_entity_poly.pdbx_seq_one_letter_code
_entity_poly.pdbx_strand_id
1 'polypeptide(L)'
;MHVIRWAIFLAWGLLIVSLFYDPFSAVLTEPTNHWSWLADDTIAVSTDPTQCVSAQGYCIPLATYAIGTRVFWGMVVPSAIFVVLVLGHEFWRRICPLYFFSQLPRALGVKPLLNIERHTWLQNNHFYVQFVLFFVGITARILLINSVRPVMGLFLIATLLCAAAVVALYGGRSWCHYVCPFGMVQTVFTGPRGLLDSAAHQAPPYSLTQSMCRTVAAQGEGGGHDHDQSA
;
A
#
# COMPACT_ATOMS: atom_id res chain seq x y z
N MET A 1 -16.90 6.93 -0.21
CA MET A 1 -15.47 6.86 -0.63
C MET A 1 -14.53 7.70 0.22
N HIS A 2 -14.78 9.00 0.47
CA HIS A 2 -13.88 9.82 1.31
C HIS A 2 -13.74 9.31 2.75
N VAL A 3 -14.84 8.88 3.38
CA VAL A 3 -14.83 8.32 4.75
C VAL A 3 -13.92 7.08 4.85
N ILE A 4 -14.03 6.16 3.88
CA ILE A 4 -13.22 4.94 3.83
C ILE A 4 -11.73 5.28 3.73
N ARG A 5 -11.37 6.24 2.88
CA ARG A 5 -9.96 6.69 2.73
C ARG A 5 -9.41 7.24 4.03
N TRP A 6 -10.18 8.09 4.72
CA TRP A 6 -9.79 8.64 6.01
C TRP A 6 -9.69 7.57 7.09
N ALA A 7 -10.65 6.64 7.17
CA ALA A 7 -10.62 5.55 8.13
C ALA A 7 -9.37 4.68 7.96
N ILE A 8 -9.02 4.32 6.72
CA ILE A 8 -7.83 3.51 6.42
C ILE A 8 -6.54 4.29 6.68
N PHE A 9 -6.51 5.58 6.33
CA PHE A 9 -5.36 6.43 6.62
C PHE A 9 -5.13 6.59 8.13
N LEU A 10 -6.19 6.81 8.91
CA LEU A 10 -6.13 6.90 10.37
C LEU A 10 -5.72 5.56 11.00
N ALA A 11 -6.28 4.44 10.54
CA ALA A 11 -5.88 3.11 11.00
C ALA A 11 -4.40 2.82 10.71
N TRP A 12 -3.92 3.23 9.54
CA TRP A 12 -2.53 3.08 9.15
C TRP A 12 -1.59 4.00 9.95
N GLY A 13 -2.02 5.24 10.23
CA GLY A 13 -1.30 6.14 11.14
C GLY A 13 -1.23 5.60 12.57
N LEU A 14 -2.33 5.04 13.08
CA LEU A 14 -2.39 4.39 14.38
C LEU A 14 -1.45 3.18 14.45
N LEU A 15 -1.36 2.38 13.38
CA LEU A 15 -0.40 1.28 13.29
C LEU A 15 1.05 1.78 13.35
N ILE A 16 1.37 2.90 12.70
CA ILE A 16 2.72 3.48 12.79
C ILE A 16 3.02 3.96 14.21
N VAL A 17 2.08 4.67 14.83
CA VAL A 17 2.25 5.15 16.22
C VAL A 17 2.42 3.96 17.17
N SER A 18 1.67 2.88 16.99
CA SER A 18 1.77 1.68 17.83
C SER A 18 3.10 0.93 17.68
N LEU A 19 3.85 1.14 16.59
CA LEU A 19 5.20 0.57 16.45
C LEU A 19 6.25 1.28 17.33
N PHE A 20 6.01 2.54 17.72
CA PHE A 20 6.87 3.30 18.61
C PHE A 20 6.39 3.26 20.06
N TYR A 21 5.08 3.37 20.27
CA TYR A 21 4.47 3.40 21.59
C TYR A 21 3.27 2.46 21.65
N ASP A 22 3.41 1.38 22.43
CA ASP A 22 2.43 0.29 22.47
C ASP A 22 2.00 -0.04 23.90
N PRO A 23 1.06 0.74 24.46
CA PRO A 23 0.55 0.49 25.80
C PRO A 23 -0.48 -0.67 25.82
N PHE A 24 -1.05 -1.02 24.66
CA PHE A 24 -2.20 -1.92 24.58
C PHE A 24 -1.80 -3.36 24.31
N SER A 25 -0.78 -3.65 23.48
CA SER A 25 -0.47 -5.04 23.11
C SER A 25 -0.11 -5.91 24.32
N ALA A 26 0.52 -5.35 25.35
CA ALA A 26 0.82 -6.09 26.58
C ALA A 26 -0.45 -6.56 27.29
N VAL A 27 -1.47 -5.70 27.36
CA VAL A 27 -2.78 -6.03 27.97
C VAL A 27 -3.56 -7.01 27.08
N LEU A 28 -3.54 -6.81 25.76
CA LEU A 28 -4.29 -7.68 24.84
C LEU A 28 -3.75 -9.10 24.75
N THR A 29 -2.44 -9.30 24.97
CA THR A 29 -1.79 -10.63 24.93
C THR A 29 -1.73 -11.32 26.28
N GLU A 30 -2.19 -10.66 27.35
CA GLU A 30 -2.12 -11.21 28.69
C GLU A 30 -3.10 -12.39 28.86
N PRO A 31 -2.65 -13.54 29.38
CA PRO A 31 -3.48 -14.75 29.47
C PRO A 31 -4.64 -14.61 30.47
N THR A 32 -4.55 -13.66 31.40
CA THR A 32 -5.63 -13.41 32.38
C THR A 32 -6.83 -12.72 31.75
N ASN A 33 -6.71 -12.16 30.54
CA ASN A 33 -7.77 -11.43 29.85
C ASN A 33 -8.61 -12.34 28.94
N HIS A 34 -9.65 -12.97 29.50
CA HIS A 34 -10.56 -13.87 28.78
C HIS A 34 -11.46 -13.17 27.73
N TRP A 35 -11.49 -11.83 27.70
CA TRP A 35 -12.24 -11.04 26.72
C TRP A 35 -11.44 -10.76 25.44
N SER A 36 -10.12 -10.89 25.49
CA SER A 36 -9.26 -10.64 24.33
C SER A 36 -9.12 -11.91 23.51
N TRP A 37 -9.55 -11.88 22.25
CA TRP A 37 -9.25 -12.96 21.29
C TRP A 37 -7.74 -13.16 21.06
N LEU A 38 -6.93 -12.16 21.42
CA LEU A 38 -5.48 -12.17 21.27
C LEU A 38 -4.74 -12.62 22.54
N ALA A 39 -5.47 -13.00 23.60
CA ALA A 39 -4.89 -13.59 24.79
C ALA A 39 -4.23 -14.92 24.44
N ASP A 40 -3.01 -15.12 24.92
CA ASP A 40 -2.19 -16.27 24.57
C ASP A 40 -1.96 -17.13 25.82
N ASP A 41 -2.78 -18.15 25.99
CA ASP A 41 -2.72 -19.08 27.14
C ASP A 41 -1.38 -19.82 27.22
N THR A 42 -0.63 -19.90 26.11
CA THR A 42 0.71 -20.50 26.12
C THR A 42 1.69 -19.71 26.99
N ILE A 43 1.46 -18.42 27.21
CA ILE A 43 2.24 -17.58 28.13
C ILE A 43 2.03 -18.04 29.58
N ALA A 44 0.79 -18.34 29.97
CA ALA A 44 0.49 -18.86 31.31
C ALA A 44 1.14 -20.23 31.53
N VAL A 45 1.05 -21.12 30.52
CA VAL A 45 1.67 -22.46 30.56
C VAL A 45 3.20 -22.36 30.63
N SER A 46 3.83 -21.39 29.94
CA SER A 46 5.29 -21.19 29.99
C SER A 46 5.85 -20.83 31.37
N THR A 47 5.00 -20.34 32.27
CA THR A 47 5.38 -19.92 33.62
C THR A 47 5.26 -21.06 34.64
N ASP A 48 4.54 -22.13 34.30
CA ASP A 48 4.37 -23.29 35.17
C ASP A 48 5.57 -24.24 35.06
N PRO A 49 6.28 -24.56 36.16
CA PRO A 49 7.42 -25.48 36.14
C PRO A 49 7.05 -26.92 35.75
N THR A 50 5.77 -27.29 35.79
CA THR A 50 5.30 -28.66 35.46
C THR A 50 4.95 -28.87 33.98
N GLN A 51 4.66 -27.79 33.25
CA GLN A 51 4.29 -27.81 31.82
C GLN A 51 5.01 -26.70 31.06
N CYS A 52 6.33 -26.66 31.11
CA CYS A 52 7.09 -25.60 30.44
C CYS A 52 7.26 -25.85 28.93
N VAL A 53 7.32 -24.77 28.14
CA VAL A 53 7.72 -24.84 26.73
C VAL A 53 9.25 -24.99 26.68
N SER A 54 9.72 -26.19 26.32
CA SER A 54 11.14 -26.51 26.24
C SER A 54 11.70 -26.19 24.85
N ALA A 55 12.73 -25.34 24.82
CA ALA A 55 13.56 -25.14 23.64
C ALA A 55 14.96 -25.66 23.95
N GLN A 56 15.41 -26.68 23.19
CA GLN A 56 16.72 -27.31 23.38
C GLN A 56 16.98 -27.84 24.81
N GLY A 57 15.93 -28.28 25.52
CA GLY A 57 16.05 -28.85 26.85
C GLY A 57 15.94 -27.84 28.01
N TYR A 58 15.79 -26.55 27.73
CA TYR A 58 15.61 -25.51 28.75
C TYR A 58 14.20 -24.90 28.67
N CYS A 59 13.60 -24.66 29.85
CA CYS A 59 12.34 -23.93 29.94
C CYS A 59 12.57 -22.44 29.65
N ILE A 60 11.86 -21.88 28.67
CA ILE A 60 11.95 -20.45 28.34
C ILE A 60 10.68 -19.74 28.83
N PRO A 61 10.80 -18.74 29.73
CA PRO A 61 9.65 -17.92 30.10
C PRO A 61 9.25 -17.03 28.92
N LEU A 62 7.99 -17.13 28.48
CA LEU A 62 7.45 -16.23 27.46
C LEU A 62 6.92 -14.96 28.14
N ALA A 63 7.26 -13.82 27.57
CA ALA A 63 6.67 -12.54 27.95
C ALA A 63 5.61 -12.12 26.94
N THR A 64 4.73 -11.21 27.36
CA THR A 64 3.80 -10.52 26.45
C THR A 64 4.59 -9.82 25.34
N TYR A 65 4.01 -9.80 24.15
CA TYR A 65 4.71 -9.37 22.94
C TYR A 65 3.92 -8.34 22.15
N ALA A 66 4.66 -7.59 21.33
CA ALA A 66 4.09 -6.61 20.43
C ALA A 66 3.41 -7.27 19.24
N ILE A 67 2.18 -6.86 18.94
CA ILE A 67 1.41 -7.42 17.82
C ILE A 67 1.57 -6.56 16.55
N GLY A 68 1.98 -5.29 16.65
CA GLY A 68 2.02 -4.35 15.51
C GLY A 68 2.72 -4.87 14.25
N THR A 69 3.94 -5.42 14.39
CA THR A 69 4.68 -6.02 13.25
C THR A 69 3.96 -7.25 12.68
N ARG A 70 3.33 -8.08 13.54
CA ARG A 70 2.56 -9.26 13.10
C ARG A 70 1.27 -8.86 12.38
N VAL A 71 0.56 -7.84 12.86
CA VAL A 71 -0.65 -7.32 12.19
C VAL A 71 -0.30 -6.79 10.81
N PHE A 72 0.78 -6.01 10.69
CA PHE A 72 1.17 -5.49 9.38
C PHE A 72 1.48 -6.62 8.38
N TRP A 73 2.36 -7.55 8.75
CA TRP A 73 2.79 -8.60 7.82
C TRP A 73 1.81 -9.75 7.66
N GLY A 74 1.04 -10.07 8.70
CA GLY A 74 0.12 -11.20 8.74
C GLY A 74 -1.32 -10.85 8.38
N MET A 75 -1.74 -9.59 8.51
CA MET A 75 -3.09 -9.15 8.16
C MET A 75 -3.09 -8.07 7.06
N VAL A 76 -2.32 -6.99 7.21
CA VAL A 76 -2.36 -5.85 6.27
C VAL A 76 -1.81 -6.22 4.90
N VAL A 77 -0.64 -6.87 4.82
CA VAL A 77 -0.06 -7.26 3.52
C VAL A 77 -0.89 -8.33 2.79
N PRO A 78 -1.34 -9.43 3.42
CA PRO A 78 -2.21 -10.41 2.76
C PRO A 78 -3.56 -9.83 2.35
N SER A 79 -4.18 -8.98 3.18
CA SER A 79 -5.43 -8.31 2.82
C SER A 79 -5.25 -7.35 1.63
N ALA A 80 -4.11 -6.65 1.54
CA ALA A 80 -3.79 -5.83 0.37
C ALA A 80 -3.76 -6.64 -0.93
N ILE A 81 -3.09 -7.80 -0.92
CA ILE A 81 -3.02 -8.71 -2.07
C ILE A 81 -4.42 -9.22 -2.42
N PHE A 82 -5.19 -9.66 -1.41
CA PHE A 82 -6.56 -10.11 -1.60
C PHE A 82 -7.46 -9.03 -2.21
N VAL A 83 -7.40 -7.79 -1.70
CA VAL A 83 -8.17 -6.65 -2.23
C VAL A 83 -7.79 -6.36 -3.67
N VAL A 84 -6.50 -6.37 -4.02
CA VAL A 84 -6.05 -6.18 -5.40
C VAL A 84 -6.60 -7.27 -6.31
N LEU A 85 -6.47 -8.53 -5.92
CA LEU A 85 -6.94 -9.68 -6.71
C LEU A 85 -8.45 -9.63 -6.96
N VAL A 86 -9.24 -9.33 -5.93
CA VAL A 86 -10.70 -9.38 -6.01
C VAL A 86 -11.27 -8.12 -6.66
N LEU A 87 -10.83 -6.93 -6.23
CA LEU A 87 -11.45 -5.64 -6.58
C LEU A 87 -10.67 -4.85 -7.63
N GLY A 88 -9.50 -5.34 -8.04
CA GLY A 88 -8.69 -4.76 -9.10
C GLY A 88 -7.76 -3.63 -8.67
N HIS A 89 -6.90 -3.25 -9.61
CA HIS A 89 -5.84 -2.27 -9.40
C HIS A 89 -6.38 -0.86 -9.09
N GLU A 90 -7.44 -0.42 -9.76
CA GLU A 90 -7.98 0.93 -9.59
C GLU A 90 -8.62 1.14 -8.21
N PHE A 91 -9.31 0.12 -7.68
CA PHE A 91 -9.89 0.17 -6.34
C PHE A 91 -8.79 0.26 -5.27
N TRP A 92 -7.77 -0.60 -5.36
CA TRP A 92 -6.63 -0.55 -4.45
C TRP A 92 -5.95 0.81 -4.44
N ARG A 93 -5.69 1.39 -5.62
CA ARG A 93 -5.03 2.71 -5.73
C ARG A 93 -5.84 3.83 -5.05
N ARG A 94 -7.18 3.72 -5.01
CA ARG A 94 -8.05 4.71 -4.36
C ARG A 94 -8.05 4.61 -2.84
N ILE A 95 -7.82 3.41 -2.31
CA ILE A 95 -7.90 3.07 -0.88
C ILE A 95 -6.52 3.06 -0.23
N CYS A 96 -5.45 2.91 -1.01
CA CYS A 96 -4.08 2.88 -0.54
C CYS A 96 -3.76 4.13 0.34
N PRO A 97 -3.40 3.93 1.62
CA PRO A 97 -3.10 5.04 2.53
C PRO A 97 -1.88 5.84 2.05
N LEU A 98 -0.92 5.15 1.42
CA LEU A 98 0.28 5.77 0.87
C LEU A 98 -0.03 6.72 -0.30
N TYR A 99 -0.98 6.35 -1.16
CA TYR A 99 -1.44 7.23 -2.24
C TYR A 99 -2.06 8.50 -1.66
N PHE A 100 -2.96 8.37 -0.68
CA PHE A 100 -3.57 9.52 -0.01
C PHE A 100 -2.52 10.46 0.60
N PHE A 101 -1.55 9.92 1.34
CA PHE A 101 -0.48 10.71 1.94
C PHE A 101 0.43 11.38 0.89
N SER A 102 0.81 10.64 -0.17
CA SER A 102 1.69 11.17 -1.22
C SER A 102 1.08 12.35 -1.98
N GLN A 103 -0.25 12.54 -1.92
CA GLN A 103 -0.93 13.69 -2.53
C GLN A 103 -0.98 14.93 -1.64
N LEU A 104 -0.58 14.83 -0.38
CA LEU A 104 -0.57 15.94 0.56
C LEU A 104 0.26 17.15 0.05
N PRO A 105 1.47 16.98 -0.52
CA PRO A 105 2.24 18.11 -1.08
C PRO A 105 1.46 18.87 -2.16
N ARG A 106 0.70 18.16 -2.99
CA ARG A 106 -0.13 18.78 -4.04
C ARG A 106 -1.32 19.51 -3.45
N ALA A 107 -1.95 18.95 -2.41
CA ALA A 107 -3.04 19.62 -1.69
C ALA A 107 -2.56 20.89 -0.97
N LEU A 108 -1.30 20.92 -0.54
CA LEU A 108 -0.62 22.09 0.02
C LEU A 108 -0.19 23.13 -1.05
N GLY A 109 -0.49 22.90 -2.33
CA GLY A 109 -0.19 23.83 -3.42
C GLY A 109 1.27 23.81 -3.89
N VAL A 110 2.07 22.80 -3.50
CA VAL A 110 3.44 22.64 -3.99
C VAL A 110 3.39 22.36 -5.50
N LYS A 111 4.00 23.25 -6.28
CA LYS A 111 4.13 23.08 -7.74
C LYS A 111 5.23 22.06 -8.02
N PRO A 112 5.02 21.13 -8.96
CA PRO A 112 6.06 20.17 -9.34
C PRO A 112 7.27 20.91 -9.91
N LEU A 113 8.45 20.54 -9.44
CA LEU A 113 9.71 21.15 -9.86
C LEU A 113 10.21 20.57 -11.20
N LEU A 114 9.90 19.30 -11.47
CA LEU A 114 10.31 18.58 -12.67
C LEU A 114 9.11 18.05 -13.43
N ASN A 115 9.18 18.11 -14.77
CA ASN A 115 8.21 17.47 -15.64
C ASN A 115 8.60 16.01 -15.90
N ILE A 116 7.73 15.07 -15.53
CA ILE A 116 7.95 13.63 -15.73
C ILE A 116 8.15 13.28 -17.21
N GLU A 117 7.46 13.98 -18.12
CA GLU A 117 7.52 13.75 -19.58
C GLU A 117 8.91 14.03 -20.17
N ARG A 118 9.72 14.86 -19.52
CA ARG A 118 11.10 15.11 -19.96
C ARG A 118 12.07 14.01 -19.53
N HIS A 119 11.71 13.19 -18.54
CA HIS A 119 12.53 12.10 -18.04
C HIS A 119 12.16 10.76 -18.69
N THR A 120 12.58 10.60 -19.94
CA THR A 120 12.37 9.35 -20.72
C THR A 120 13.00 8.13 -20.06
N TRP A 121 14.12 8.30 -19.33
CA TRP A 121 14.76 7.17 -18.62
C TRP A 121 13.85 6.54 -17.57
N LEU A 122 13.19 7.36 -16.73
CA LEU A 122 12.32 6.84 -15.67
C LEU A 122 11.06 6.22 -16.26
N GLN A 123 10.53 6.79 -17.35
CA GLN A 123 9.38 6.23 -18.06
C GLN A 123 9.71 4.90 -18.72
N ASN A 124 10.89 4.73 -19.31
CA ASN A 124 11.25 3.49 -19.99
C ASN A 124 11.71 2.39 -19.00
N ASN A 125 12.33 2.77 -17.88
CA ASN A 125 12.92 1.82 -16.93
C ASN A 125 12.14 1.64 -15.63
N HIS A 126 10.90 2.13 -15.54
CA HIS A 126 10.12 2.06 -14.30
C HIS A 126 9.90 0.63 -13.78
N PHE A 127 9.69 -0.34 -14.67
CA PHE A 127 9.57 -1.75 -14.24
C PHE A 127 10.84 -2.26 -13.55
N TYR A 128 12.02 -1.89 -14.05
CA TYR A 128 13.30 -2.24 -13.41
C TYR A 128 13.46 -1.55 -12.07
N VAL A 129 13.11 -0.26 -11.97
CA VAL A 129 13.16 0.49 -10.71
C VAL A 129 12.24 -0.14 -9.66
N GLN A 130 11.00 -0.47 -10.04
CA GLN A 130 10.05 -1.16 -9.17
C GLN A 130 10.55 -2.54 -8.75
N PHE A 131 11.16 -3.30 -9.67
CA PHE A 131 11.74 -4.61 -9.37
C PHE A 131 12.85 -4.53 -8.34
N VAL A 132 13.81 -3.63 -8.57
CA VAL A 132 14.95 -3.45 -7.67
C VAL A 132 14.48 -2.99 -6.30
N LEU A 133 13.56 -2.03 -6.22
CA LEU A 133 12.99 -1.58 -4.95
C LEU A 133 12.22 -2.69 -4.23
N PHE A 134 11.49 -3.52 -4.96
CA PHE A 134 10.80 -4.68 -4.41
C PHE A 134 11.78 -5.72 -3.86
N PHE A 135 12.82 -6.07 -4.63
CA PHE A 135 13.85 -7.03 -4.23
C PHE A 135 14.63 -6.54 -3.00
N VAL A 136 15.07 -5.28 -3.01
CA VAL A 136 15.73 -4.64 -1.86
C VAL A 136 14.79 -4.61 -0.67
N GLY A 137 13.51 -4.30 -0.86
CA GLY A 137 12.50 -4.28 0.20
C GLY A 137 12.29 -5.65 0.87
N ILE A 138 12.21 -6.73 0.09
CA ILE A 138 12.10 -8.09 0.64
C ILE A 138 13.37 -8.50 1.38
N THR A 139 14.54 -8.18 0.82
CA THR A 139 15.81 -8.51 1.45
C THR A 139 15.99 -7.75 2.77
N ALA A 140 15.67 -6.44 2.76
CA ALA A 140 15.66 -5.60 3.96
C ALA A 140 14.62 -6.08 5.00
N ARG A 141 13.50 -6.67 4.55
CA ARG A 141 12.49 -7.24 5.46
C ARG A 141 13.10 -8.29 6.38
N ILE A 142 13.81 -9.26 5.79
CA ILE A 142 14.36 -10.41 6.50
C ILE A 142 15.53 -9.98 7.39
N LEU A 143 16.37 -9.06 6.92
CA LEU A 143 17.61 -8.68 7.61
C LEU A 143 17.41 -7.60 8.69
N LEU A 144 16.60 -6.56 8.42
CA LEU A 144 16.58 -5.34 9.24
C LEU A 144 15.19 -5.07 9.84
N ILE A 145 14.16 -5.08 9.01
CA ILE A 145 12.83 -4.57 9.39
C ILE A 145 12.17 -5.45 10.46
N ASN A 146 12.38 -6.77 10.41
CA ASN A 146 11.85 -7.69 11.42
C ASN A 146 12.70 -7.78 12.68
N SER A 147 13.89 -7.15 12.72
CA SER A 147 14.78 -7.26 13.88
C SER A 147 14.21 -6.56 15.12
N VAL A 148 13.74 -5.32 14.96
CA VAL A 148 13.19 -4.53 16.07
C VAL A 148 11.99 -3.69 15.63
N ARG A 149 11.06 -3.49 16.56
CA ARG A 149 9.78 -2.78 16.36
C ARG A 149 9.91 -1.37 15.77
N PRO A 150 10.76 -0.46 16.33
CA PRO A 150 10.83 0.92 15.83
C PRO A 150 11.48 1.01 14.44
N VAL A 151 12.31 0.03 14.04
CA VAL A 151 12.92 0.01 12.69
C VAL A 151 11.84 -0.20 11.63
N MET A 152 10.82 -1.02 11.89
CA MET A 152 9.67 -1.14 11.00
C MET A 152 8.88 0.17 10.91
N GLY A 153 8.63 0.83 12.05
CA GLY A 153 7.97 2.14 12.08
C GLY A 153 8.73 3.19 11.26
N LEU A 154 10.05 3.25 11.44
CA LEU A 154 10.93 4.15 10.69
C LEU A 154 10.91 3.83 9.19
N PHE A 155 10.92 2.55 8.80
CA PHE A 155 10.83 2.15 7.41
C PHE A 155 9.52 2.59 6.75
N LEU A 156 8.38 2.46 7.44
CA LEU A 156 7.08 2.94 6.95
C LEU A 156 7.05 4.46 6.78
N ILE A 157 7.57 5.20 7.76
CA ILE A 157 7.68 6.67 7.69
C ILE A 157 8.61 7.09 6.55
N ALA A 158 9.78 6.47 6.42
CA ALA A 158 10.71 6.76 5.33
C ALA A 158 10.05 6.54 3.97
N THR A 159 9.29 5.46 3.81
CA THR A 159 8.54 5.19 2.57
C THR A 159 7.50 6.26 2.25
N LEU A 160 6.79 6.80 3.27
CA LEU A 160 5.87 7.92 3.08
C LEU A 160 6.57 9.19 2.62
N LEU A 161 7.69 9.52 3.26
CA LEU A 161 8.45 10.71 2.95
C LEU A 161 9.02 10.62 1.53
N CYS A 162 9.54 9.46 1.14
CA CYS A 162 9.95 9.18 -0.24
C CYS A 162 8.78 9.34 -1.22
N ALA A 163 7.60 8.81 -0.89
CA ALA A 163 6.41 8.94 -1.74
C ALA A 163 5.97 10.40 -1.90
N ALA A 164 5.92 11.15 -0.80
CA ALA A 164 5.62 12.58 -0.82
C ALA A 164 6.68 13.37 -1.61
N ALA A 165 7.96 13.06 -1.44
CA ALA A 165 9.05 13.72 -2.17
C ALA A 165 8.95 13.49 -3.68
N VAL A 166 8.72 12.25 -4.13
CA VAL A 166 8.59 11.94 -5.56
C VAL A 166 7.37 12.64 -6.19
N VAL A 167 6.26 12.75 -5.45
CA VAL A 167 5.09 13.50 -5.94
C VAL A 167 5.33 15.01 -5.89
N ALA A 168 6.06 15.53 -4.91
CA ALA A 168 6.44 16.94 -4.87
C ALA A 168 7.40 17.31 -6.02
N LEU A 169 8.29 16.40 -6.41
CA LEU A 169 9.23 16.61 -7.52
C LEU A 169 8.56 16.53 -8.88
N TYR A 170 7.88 15.41 -9.18
CA TYR A 170 7.37 15.10 -10.52
C TYR A 170 5.88 15.39 -10.72
N GLY A 171 5.15 15.64 -9.64
CA GLY A 171 3.70 15.88 -9.68
C GLY A 171 2.86 14.64 -10.00
N GLY A 172 1.55 14.85 -10.11
CA GLY A 172 0.60 13.84 -10.57
C GLY A 172 0.50 12.61 -9.66
N ARG A 173 0.48 11.42 -10.27
CA ARG A 173 0.46 10.11 -9.59
C ARG A 173 1.80 9.38 -9.80
N SER A 174 2.90 10.11 -9.81
CA SER A 174 4.24 9.63 -10.20
C SER A 174 4.73 8.47 -9.35
N TRP A 175 4.58 8.54 -8.02
CA TRP A 175 5.03 7.50 -7.11
C TRP A 175 4.37 6.14 -7.41
N CYS A 176 3.04 6.09 -7.39
CA CYS A 176 2.30 4.84 -7.60
C CYS A 176 2.53 4.24 -8.99
N HIS A 177 2.79 5.07 -10.00
CA HIS A 177 2.96 4.61 -11.38
C HIS A 177 4.40 4.16 -11.69
N TYR A 178 5.42 4.90 -11.23
CA TYR A 178 6.80 4.70 -11.68
C TYR A 178 7.74 4.12 -10.62
N VAL A 179 7.44 4.29 -9.33
CA VAL A 179 8.41 4.00 -8.24
C VAL A 179 7.90 2.96 -7.24
N CYS A 180 6.59 2.87 -7.02
CA CYS A 180 6.01 2.01 -6.00
C CYS A 180 6.39 0.52 -6.20
N PRO A 181 7.08 -0.12 -5.24
CA PRO A 181 7.50 -1.53 -5.37
C PRO A 181 6.30 -2.48 -5.38
N PHE A 182 5.17 -2.09 -4.78
CA PHE A 182 3.95 -2.89 -4.82
C PHE A 182 3.33 -2.93 -6.22
N GLY A 183 3.62 -1.95 -7.09
CA GLY A 183 3.13 -1.94 -8.48
C GLY A 183 3.53 -3.21 -9.23
N MET A 184 4.74 -3.72 -8.99
CA MET A 184 5.22 -4.98 -9.53
C MET A 184 4.34 -6.17 -9.12
N VAL A 185 4.04 -6.28 -7.82
CA VAL A 185 3.19 -7.35 -7.29
C VAL A 185 1.82 -7.29 -7.97
N GLN A 186 1.25 -6.10 -8.12
CA GLN A 186 -0.02 -5.93 -8.81
C GLN A 186 0.05 -6.37 -10.28
N THR A 187 1.11 -6.01 -11.00
CA THR A 187 1.26 -6.44 -12.40
C THR A 187 1.37 -7.96 -12.57
N VAL A 188 1.98 -8.66 -11.60
CA VAL A 188 2.09 -10.12 -11.64
C VAL A 188 0.77 -10.80 -11.28
N PHE A 189 0.08 -10.34 -10.22
CA PHE A 189 -1.11 -11.01 -9.70
C PHE A 189 -2.40 -10.67 -10.46
N THR A 190 -2.53 -9.42 -10.88
CA THR A 190 -3.75 -8.95 -11.58
C THR A 190 -3.53 -8.70 -13.06
N GLY A 191 -2.29 -8.63 -13.54
CA GLY A 191 -2.04 -8.17 -14.91
C GLY A 191 -2.81 -6.86 -15.16
N PRO A 192 -3.58 -6.74 -16.26
CA PRO A 192 -4.41 -5.57 -16.49
C PRO A 192 -5.73 -5.50 -15.67
N ARG A 193 -6.12 -6.53 -14.88
CA ARG A 193 -7.52 -6.71 -14.40
C ARG A 193 -7.68 -7.37 -13.03
N GLY A 194 -8.66 -6.90 -12.24
CA GLY A 194 -9.16 -7.65 -11.06
C GLY A 194 -10.24 -8.67 -11.42
N LEU A 195 -10.50 -9.64 -10.54
CA LEU A 195 -11.50 -10.70 -10.76
C LEU A 195 -12.92 -10.15 -10.92
N LEU A 196 -13.28 -9.10 -10.18
CA LEU A 196 -14.59 -8.44 -10.20
C LEU A 196 -14.56 -7.07 -10.89
N ASP A 197 -13.49 -6.75 -11.64
CA ASP A 197 -13.35 -5.43 -12.27
C ASP A 197 -14.15 -5.37 -13.59
N SER A 198 -14.97 -4.32 -13.73
CA SER A 198 -15.87 -4.16 -14.88
C SER A 198 -15.07 -3.94 -16.17
N ALA A 199 -15.41 -4.66 -17.24
CA ALA A 199 -14.79 -4.45 -18.54
C ALA A 199 -15.18 -3.06 -19.09
N ALA A 200 -14.21 -2.17 -19.26
CA ALA A 200 -14.43 -0.86 -19.91
C ALA A 200 -15.03 -1.01 -21.33
N HIS A 201 -14.78 -2.13 -22.01
CA HIS A 201 -15.35 -2.45 -23.32
C HIS A 201 -16.75 -3.09 -23.29
N GLN A 202 -17.23 -3.54 -22.13
CA GLN A 202 -18.62 -3.99 -21.96
C GLN A 202 -19.49 -2.90 -21.34
N ALA A 203 -18.91 -1.73 -21.05
CA ALA A 203 -19.67 -0.59 -20.63
C ALA A 203 -20.62 -0.20 -21.78
N PRO A 204 -21.90 0.13 -21.50
CA PRO A 204 -22.85 0.49 -22.53
C PRO A 204 -22.27 1.53 -23.48
N PRO A 205 -22.53 1.45 -24.80
CA PRO A 205 -22.16 2.55 -25.69
C PRO A 205 -22.68 3.86 -25.07
N TYR A 206 -21.86 4.91 -25.10
CA TYR A 206 -22.09 6.23 -24.48
C TYR A 206 -21.91 6.33 -22.96
N SER A 207 -21.53 5.27 -22.25
CA SER A 207 -21.06 5.42 -20.86
C SER A 207 -19.68 6.07 -20.83
N LEU A 208 -19.50 7.05 -19.94
CA LEU A 208 -18.22 7.74 -19.75
C LEU A 208 -17.22 6.79 -19.10
N THR A 209 -16.49 6.03 -19.93
CA THR A 209 -15.42 5.15 -19.46
C THR A 209 -14.16 5.96 -19.23
N GLN A 210 -13.45 5.63 -18.15
CA GLN A 210 -12.35 6.41 -17.58
C GLN A 210 -11.07 6.41 -18.45
N SER A 211 -11.09 5.75 -19.61
CA SER A 211 -10.00 5.67 -20.58
C SER A 211 -10.13 6.65 -21.75
N MET A 212 -11.22 7.42 -21.85
CA MET A 212 -11.36 8.41 -22.92
C MET A 212 -10.60 9.71 -22.56
N CYS A 213 -9.36 9.81 -23.03
CA CYS A 213 -8.66 11.10 -23.12
C CYS A 213 -9.39 12.00 -24.12
N ARG A 214 -10.25 12.90 -23.62
CA ARG A 214 -10.84 13.96 -24.44
C ARG A 214 -9.79 15.05 -24.64
N THR A 215 -9.16 15.11 -25.82
CA THR A 215 -8.62 16.37 -26.32
C THR A 215 -9.81 17.22 -26.73
N VAL A 216 -10.13 18.25 -25.94
CA VAL A 216 -11.09 19.27 -26.39
C VAL A 216 -10.36 20.04 -27.47
N ALA A 217 -10.60 19.70 -28.74
CA ALA A 217 -10.23 20.59 -29.84
C ALA A 217 -10.88 21.94 -29.54
N ALA A 218 -10.08 23.00 -29.47
CA ALA A 218 -10.58 24.35 -29.30
C ALA A 218 -11.57 24.61 -30.43
N GLN A 219 -12.86 24.71 -30.09
CA GLN A 219 -13.93 24.98 -31.03
C GLN A 219 -13.83 26.45 -31.42
N GLY A 220 -12.99 26.72 -32.43
CA GLY A 220 -12.96 27.96 -33.19
C GLY A 220 -13.52 27.68 -34.58
N GLU A 221 -14.71 28.24 -34.82
CA GLU A 221 -15.26 28.72 -36.10
C GLU A 221 -14.86 28.03 -37.43
N GLY A 222 -15.88 27.52 -38.15
CA GLY A 222 -15.85 27.51 -39.62
C GLY A 222 -16.31 26.22 -40.31
N GLY A 223 -17.62 26.15 -40.57
CA GLY A 223 -18.27 25.68 -41.82
C GLY A 223 -17.72 24.49 -42.64
N GLY A 224 -18.65 23.58 -42.98
CA GLY A 224 -18.74 23.01 -44.34
C GLY A 224 -18.42 21.52 -44.50
N HIS A 225 -19.43 20.79 -44.97
CA HIS A 225 -19.41 19.61 -45.86
C HIS A 225 -18.05 18.95 -46.21
N ASP A 226 -17.93 17.61 -46.09
CA ASP A 226 -18.37 16.68 -47.15
C ASP A 226 -18.21 15.20 -46.73
N HIS A 227 -18.97 14.34 -47.43
CA HIS A 227 -18.86 12.88 -47.54
C HIS A 227 -17.39 12.42 -47.78
N ASP A 228 -16.92 11.21 -47.43
CA ASP A 228 -17.27 9.95 -48.07
C ASP A 228 -16.44 8.76 -47.51
N GLN A 229 -16.88 7.56 -47.88
CA GLN A 229 -16.47 6.23 -47.47
C GLN A 229 -15.13 5.74 -48.07
N SER A 230 -14.52 4.82 -47.29
CA SER A 230 -13.68 3.67 -47.66
C SER A 230 -13.34 3.41 -49.14
N ALA A 231 -12.04 3.18 -49.36
CA ALA A 231 -11.50 2.02 -50.05
C ALA A 231 -10.44 1.35 -49.14
#